data_AF-A0A2T5U8Z7-F1
#
_entry.id   AF-A0A2T5U8Z7-F1
#
_cell.length_a   1.000
_cell.length_b   1.000
_cell.length_c   1.000
_cell.angle_alpha   90.00
_cell.angle_beta   90.00
_cell.angle_gamma   90.00
#
_symmetry.space_group_name_H-M   'P 1'
#
loop_
_entity.id
_entity.type
_entity.pdbx_description
1 polymer ?
#
loop_
_entity_poly.entity_id
_entity_poly.type
_entity_poly.pdbx_seq_one_letter_code
_entity_poly.pdbx_strand_id
1 'polypeptide(L)'
;MDGIAKQAGVGSGTLYRHFPNKDALLAALLDAHHEGLDQRRARIEAEVSDAGQALHQWIDALGDWMLGYDGLSDSLRAAWSRTNSPLTPTCQNVVDTTEVFLRAAQDAGLAKSMLTGRDIFLGALAVAWATGATTPDEATGTRLRGMLKSGWSSTTA
;
A
#
# COMPACT_ATOMS: atom_id res chain seq x y z
N MET A 1 -17.96 -13.86 2.54
CA MET A 1 -17.64 -14.98 1.64
C MET A 1 -18.85 -15.38 0.81
N ASP A 2 -20.02 -15.66 1.40
CA ASP A 2 -21.19 -16.09 0.61
C ASP A 2 -21.71 -15.05 -0.39
N GLY A 3 -21.66 -13.76 -0.04
CA GLY A 3 -21.97 -12.68 -0.99
C GLY A 3 -21.02 -12.65 -2.20
N ILE A 4 -19.73 -12.88 -1.97
CA ILE A 4 -18.70 -12.96 -3.01
C ILE A 4 -18.92 -14.20 -3.88
N ALA A 5 -19.19 -15.36 -3.28
CA ALA A 5 -19.50 -16.59 -4.00
C ALA A 5 -20.71 -16.40 -4.94
N LYS A 6 -21.78 -15.77 -4.43
CA LYS A 6 -22.98 -15.44 -5.21
C LYS A 6 -22.67 -14.49 -6.36
N GLN A 7 -21.91 -13.42 -6.14
CA GLN A 7 -21.53 -12.46 -7.20
C GLN A 7 -20.61 -13.10 -8.25
N ALA A 8 -19.70 -13.97 -7.84
CA ALA A 8 -18.79 -14.68 -8.74
C ALA A 8 -19.42 -15.89 -9.44
N GLY A 9 -20.69 -16.22 -9.15
CA GLY A 9 -21.38 -17.36 -9.76
C GLY A 9 -20.82 -18.73 -9.35
N VAL A 10 -20.11 -18.81 -8.22
CA VAL A 10 -19.50 -20.05 -7.70
C VAL A 10 -20.22 -20.53 -6.45
N GLY A 11 -20.23 -21.85 -6.22
CA GLY A 11 -20.76 -22.40 -4.97
C GLY A 11 -19.91 -22.00 -3.76
N SER A 12 -20.52 -21.71 -2.61
CA SER A 12 -19.80 -21.35 -1.37
C SER A 12 -18.74 -22.40 -0.99
N GLY A 13 -19.04 -23.70 -1.16
CA GLY A 13 -18.09 -24.77 -0.90
C GLY A 13 -16.84 -24.71 -1.79
N THR A 14 -16.98 -24.27 -3.05
CA THR A 14 -15.84 -24.07 -3.95
C THR A 14 -14.98 -22.90 -3.51
N LEU A 15 -15.61 -21.78 -3.11
CA LEU A 15 -14.89 -20.60 -2.64
C LEU A 15 -14.12 -20.90 -1.34
N TYR A 16 -14.75 -21.55 -0.35
CA TYR A 16 -14.10 -21.92 0.91
C TYR A 16 -12.98 -22.95 0.75
N ARG A 17 -13.06 -23.84 -0.25
CA ARG A 17 -11.96 -24.78 -0.56
C ARG A 17 -10.70 -24.08 -1.06
N HIS A 18 -10.86 -23.01 -1.85
CA HIS A 18 -9.73 -22.22 -2.38
C HIS A 18 -9.26 -21.15 -1.37
N PHE A 19 -10.21 -20.56 -0.65
CA PHE A 19 -9.97 -19.48 0.30
C PHE A 19 -10.66 -19.82 1.64
N PRO A 20 -9.97 -20.53 2.54
CA PRO A 20 -10.57 -21.03 3.78
C PRO A 20 -11.14 -19.93 4.69
N ASN A 21 -10.61 -18.71 4.56
CA ASN A 21 -11.06 -17.53 5.28
C ASN A 21 -10.89 -16.26 4.43
N LYS A 22 -11.41 -15.14 4.93
CA LYS A 22 -11.34 -13.84 4.25
C LYS A 22 -9.88 -13.39 4.04
N ASP A 23 -8.98 -13.66 4.97
CA ASP A 23 -7.57 -13.27 4.85
C ASP A 23 -6.88 -14.03 3.71
N ALA A 24 -7.20 -15.31 3.49
CA ALA A 24 -6.66 -16.09 2.37
C ALA A 24 -7.15 -15.57 1.01
N LEU A 25 -8.42 -15.14 0.94
CA LEU A 25 -8.94 -14.48 -0.26
C LEU A 25 -8.25 -13.13 -0.50
N LEU A 26 -8.07 -12.34 0.56
CA LEU A 26 -7.37 -11.06 0.47
C LEU A 26 -5.90 -11.23 0.10
N ALA A 27 -5.23 -12.29 0.54
CA ALA A 27 -3.84 -12.57 0.16
C ALA A 27 -3.71 -12.82 -1.34
N ALA A 28 -4.58 -13.68 -1.88
CA ALA A 28 -4.60 -13.93 -3.32
C ALA A 28 -4.95 -12.67 -4.14
N LEU A 29 -5.80 -11.79 -3.59
CA LEU A 29 -6.08 -10.50 -4.19
C LEU A 29 -4.85 -9.58 -4.15
N LEU A 30 -4.19 -9.45 -2.99
CA LEU A 30 -2.97 -8.66 -2.84
C LEU A 30 -1.90 -9.11 -3.83
N ASP A 31 -1.69 -10.42 -3.97
CA ASP A 31 -0.69 -10.98 -4.89
C ASP A 31 -1.02 -10.66 -6.36
N ALA A 32 -2.29 -10.77 -6.77
CA ALA A 32 -2.71 -10.42 -8.13
C ALA A 32 -2.52 -8.93 -8.45
N HIS A 33 -2.76 -8.06 -7.47
CA HIS A 33 -2.60 -6.61 -7.62
C HIS A 33 -1.16 -6.14 -7.36
N HIS A 34 -0.30 -6.97 -6.79
CA HIS A 34 1.12 -6.70 -6.59
C HIS A 34 1.85 -6.55 -7.93
N GLU A 35 1.43 -7.28 -8.97
CA GLU A 35 2.03 -7.18 -10.30
C GLU A 35 2.01 -5.74 -10.86
N GLY A 36 0.89 -5.02 -10.68
CA GLY A 36 0.79 -3.62 -11.12
C GLY A 36 1.72 -2.68 -10.34
N LEU A 37 1.90 -2.93 -9.05
CA LEU A 37 2.81 -2.16 -8.21
C LEU A 37 4.28 -2.46 -8.56
N ASP A 38 4.61 -3.71 -8.85
CA ASP A 38 5.94 -4.13 -9.32
C ASP A 38 6.30 -3.50 -10.66
N GLN A 39 5.36 -3.45 -11.61
CA GLN A 39 5.55 -2.77 -12.89
C GLN A 39 5.81 -1.28 -12.67
N ARG A 40 5.10 -0.65 -11.72
CA ARG A 40 5.30 0.75 -11.39
C ARG A 40 6.66 0.99 -10.73
N ARG A 41 7.11 0.11 -9.83
CA ARG A 41 8.49 0.12 -9.28
C ARG A 41 9.50 0.10 -10.42
N ALA A 42 9.44 -0.92 -11.28
CA ALA A 42 10.42 -1.11 -12.35
C ALA A 42 10.49 0.11 -13.29
N ARG A 43 9.34 0.73 -13.57
CA ARG A 43 9.29 1.95 -14.37
C ARG A 43 9.97 3.14 -13.68
N ILE A 44 9.72 3.35 -12.38
CA ILE A 44 10.35 4.43 -11.62
C ILE A 44 11.87 4.23 -11.59
N GLU A 45 12.34 3.01 -11.33
CA GLU A 45 13.77 2.66 -11.31
C GLU A 45 14.44 2.90 -12.67
N ALA A 46 13.72 2.67 -13.77
CA ALA A 46 14.25 2.85 -15.12
C ALA A 46 14.23 4.31 -15.60
N GLU A 47 13.22 5.09 -15.21
CA GLU A 47 12.94 6.41 -15.80
C GLU A 47 13.33 7.60 -14.90
N VAL A 48 13.50 7.39 -13.58
CA VAL A 48 13.64 8.50 -12.61
C VAL A 48 15.00 8.45 -11.92
N SER A 49 15.90 9.37 -12.30
CA SER A 49 17.25 9.43 -11.74
C SER A 49 17.34 10.22 -10.42
N ASP A 50 16.41 11.14 -10.16
CA ASP A 50 16.38 11.91 -8.92
C ASP A 50 15.73 11.09 -7.79
N ALA A 51 16.48 10.82 -6.72
CA ALA A 51 16.04 9.93 -5.66
C ALA A 51 14.83 10.47 -4.87
N GLY A 52 14.72 11.79 -4.72
CA GLY A 52 13.56 12.42 -4.07
C GLY A 52 12.29 12.26 -4.93
N GLN A 53 12.39 12.50 -6.23
CA GLN A 53 11.29 12.28 -7.18
C GLN A 53 10.92 10.80 -7.28
N ALA A 54 11.90 9.90 -7.27
CA ALA A 54 11.65 8.46 -7.29
C ALA A 54 10.86 8.03 -6.05
N LEU A 55 11.27 8.47 -4.86
CA LEU A 55 10.53 8.22 -3.62
C LEU A 55 9.11 8.83 -3.67
N HIS A 56 8.96 10.05 -4.20
CA HIS A 56 7.65 10.67 -4.35
C HIS A 56 6.72 9.85 -5.25
N GLN A 57 7.21 9.43 -6.42
CA GLN A 57 6.43 8.61 -7.35
C GLN A 57 6.15 7.21 -6.81
N TRP A 58 7.04 6.65 -6.00
CA TRP A 58 6.80 5.39 -5.30
C TRP A 58 5.70 5.51 -4.25
N ILE A 59 5.71 6.57 -3.44
CA ILE A 59 4.65 6.84 -2.46
C ILE A 59 3.30 7.06 -3.16
N ASP A 60 3.31 7.65 -4.36
CA ASP A 60 2.13 7.68 -5.22
C ASP A 60 1.67 6.28 -5.59
N ALA A 61 2.51 5.49 -6.23
CA ALA A 61 2.17 4.12 -6.62
C ALA A 61 1.62 3.29 -5.45
N LEU A 62 2.25 3.42 -4.28
CA LEU A 62 1.83 2.79 -3.04
C LEU A 62 0.43 3.23 -2.60
N GLY A 63 0.16 4.54 -2.62
CA GLY A 63 -1.15 5.09 -2.28
C GLY A 63 -2.25 4.63 -3.23
N ASP A 64 -2.00 4.62 -4.54
CA ASP A 64 -2.98 4.15 -5.54
C ASP A 64 -3.25 2.64 -5.38
N TRP A 65 -2.19 1.87 -5.13
CA TRP A 65 -2.31 0.45 -4.83
C TRP A 65 -3.16 0.21 -3.59
N MET A 66 -2.97 0.99 -2.52
CA MET A 66 -3.78 0.87 -1.29
C MET A 66 -5.24 1.27 -1.47
N LEU A 67 -5.53 2.27 -2.32
CA LEU A 67 -6.91 2.66 -2.66
C LEU A 67 -7.66 1.58 -3.45
N GLY A 68 -6.95 0.70 -4.16
CA GLY A 68 -7.55 -0.48 -4.80
C GLY A 68 -8.27 -1.42 -3.82
N TYR A 69 -7.98 -1.30 -2.52
CA TYR A 69 -8.59 -2.08 -1.44
C TYR A 69 -9.54 -1.24 -0.56
N ASP A 70 -10.06 -0.15 -1.11
CA ASP A 70 -11.06 0.66 -0.43
C ASP A 70 -12.23 -0.21 0.07
N GLY A 71 -12.70 0.05 1.29
CA GLY A 71 -13.69 -0.76 2.00
C GLY A 71 -13.19 -2.09 2.60
N LEU A 72 -11.94 -2.49 2.36
CA LEU A 72 -11.31 -3.68 2.97
C LEU A 72 -10.25 -3.35 4.05
N SER A 73 -10.03 -2.05 4.27
CA SER A 73 -9.05 -1.44 5.17
C SER A 73 -9.07 -2.00 6.60
N ASP A 74 -10.23 -2.25 7.21
CA ASP A 74 -10.31 -2.85 8.55
C ASP A 74 -9.82 -4.30 8.60
N SER A 75 -10.13 -5.08 7.55
CA SER A 75 -9.64 -6.46 7.44
C SER A 75 -8.13 -6.49 7.17
N LEU A 76 -7.65 -5.56 6.33
CA LEU A 76 -6.24 -5.38 6.03
C LEU A 76 -5.44 -4.96 7.27
N ARG A 77 -5.96 -4.00 8.05
CA ARG A 77 -5.38 -3.54 9.32
C ARG A 77 -5.35 -4.64 10.38
N ALA A 78 -6.45 -5.40 10.52
CA ALA A 78 -6.51 -6.52 11.46
C ALA A 78 -5.57 -7.66 11.08
N ALA A 79 -5.40 -7.92 9.78
CA ALA A 79 -4.41 -8.85 9.27
C ALA A 79 -2.98 -8.36 9.52
N TRP A 80 -2.69 -7.06 9.36
CA TRP A 80 -1.38 -6.47 9.64
C TRP A 80 -1.02 -6.45 11.14
N SER A 81 -2.02 -6.33 12.01
CA SER A 81 -1.82 -6.37 13.47
C SER A 81 -1.54 -7.78 13.99
N ARG A 82 -1.66 -8.82 13.14
CA ARG A 82 -1.45 -10.22 13.48
C ARG A 82 -0.15 -10.72 12.85
N THR A 83 0.73 -11.30 13.66
CA THR A 83 2.08 -11.75 13.25
C THR A 83 2.08 -12.93 12.27
N ASN A 84 0.96 -13.63 12.08
CA ASN A 84 0.87 -14.83 11.24
C ASN A 84 -0.29 -14.76 10.23
N SER A 85 -0.44 -13.61 9.57
CA SER A 85 -1.45 -13.43 8.54
C SER A 85 -0.96 -13.92 7.18
N PRO A 86 -1.82 -14.53 6.34
CA PRO A 86 -1.51 -14.78 4.93
C PRO A 86 -1.06 -13.55 4.15
N LEU A 87 -1.39 -12.32 4.61
CA LEU A 87 -0.99 -11.07 3.96
C LEU A 87 0.46 -10.67 4.27
N THR A 88 1.04 -11.16 5.37
CA THR A 88 2.33 -10.70 5.91
C THR A 88 3.48 -10.70 4.87
N PRO A 89 3.63 -11.70 3.98
CA PRO A 89 4.72 -11.71 3.00
C PRO A 89 4.65 -10.56 1.98
N THR A 90 3.51 -10.37 1.32
CA THR A 90 3.29 -9.32 0.30
C THR A 90 3.49 -7.94 0.91
N CYS A 91 2.93 -7.78 2.09
CA CYS A 91 3.07 -6.63 2.97
C CYS A 91 4.53 -6.27 3.30
N GLN A 92 5.33 -7.27 3.72
CA GLN A 92 6.75 -7.06 4.02
C GLN A 92 7.54 -6.68 2.77
N ASN A 93 7.25 -7.29 1.62
CA ASN A 93 7.91 -6.95 0.35
C ASN A 93 7.68 -5.47 -0.04
N VAL A 94 6.46 -4.96 0.14
CA VAL A 94 6.17 -3.54 -0.13
C VAL A 94 6.90 -2.62 0.85
N VAL A 95 7.02 -3.00 2.12
CA VAL A 95 7.82 -2.25 3.11
C VAL A 95 9.29 -2.23 2.72
N ASP A 96 9.86 -3.38 2.35
CA ASP A 96 11.27 -3.50 1.96
C ASP A 96 11.57 -2.71 0.68
N THR A 97 10.66 -2.76 -0.30
CA THR A 97 10.75 -1.92 -1.50
C THR A 97 10.71 -0.43 -1.15
N THR A 98 9.83 -0.04 -0.23
CA THR A 98 9.74 1.36 0.22
C THR A 98 11.02 1.82 0.93
N GLU A 99 11.64 0.95 1.72
CA GLU A 99 12.92 1.20 2.37
C GLU A 99 14.03 1.48 1.35
N VAL A 100 14.05 0.79 0.21
CA VAL A 100 15.05 1.03 -0.86
C VAL A 100 14.95 2.44 -1.43
N PHE A 101 13.74 2.89 -1.82
CA PHE A 101 13.53 4.26 -2.30
C PHE A 101 13.84 5.30 -1.23
N LEU A 102 13.45 5.03 0.02
CA LEU A 102 13.69 5.95 1.13
C LEU A 102 15.17 6.13 1.40
N ARG A 103 15.94 5.03 1.45
CA ARG A 103 17.40 5.09 1.65
C ARG A 103 18.10 5.87 0.57
N ALA A 104 17.75 5.64 -0.70
CA ALA A 104 18.33 6.40 -1.80
C ALA A 104 18.09 7.92 -1.65
N ALA A 105 16.88 8.33 -1.22
CA ALA A 105 16.58 9.73 -0.95
C ALA A 105 17.28 10.27 0.31
N GLN A 106 17.44 9.45 1.35
CA GLN A 106 18.17 9.81 2.58
C GLN A 106 19.66 9.99 2.30
N ASP A 107 20.27 9.10 1.52
CA ASP A 107 21.68 9.16 1.12
C ASP A 107 21.97 10.42 0.27
N ALA A 108 20.97 10.87 -0.50
CA ALA A 108 21.02 12.13 -1.25
C ALA A 108 20.71 13.38 -0.38
N GLY A 109 20.37 13.21 0.91
CA GLY A 109 20.00 14.31 1.81
C GLY A 109 18.61 14.90 1.55
N LEU A 110 17.77 14.24 0.75
CA LEU A 110 16.45 14.69 0.30
C LEU A 110 15.30 14.20 1.19
N ALA A 111 15.57 13.26 2.10
CA ALA A 111 14.58 12.68 3.01
C ALA A 111 15.08 12.65 4.46
N LYS A 112 14.14 12.73 5.41
CA LYS A 112 14.43 12.67 6.85
C LYS A 112 14.98 11.29 7.25
N SER A 113 16.13 11.26 7.92
CA SER A 113 16.82 10.04 8.36
C SER A 113 16.11 9.24 9.46
N MET A 114 15.16 9.86 10.17
CA MET A 114 14.39 9.19 11.24
C MET A 114 13.27 8.29 10.69
N LEU A 115 12.89 8.45 9.41
CA LEU A 115 11.82 7.65 8.82
C LEU A 115 12.34 6.31 8.33
N THR A 116 11.47 5.31 8.41
CA THR A 116 11.66 3.98 7.84
C THR A 116 10.64 3.71 6.74
N GLY A 117 10.90 2.73 5.87
CA GLY A 117 9.93 2.25 4.89
C GLY A 117 8.61 1.81 5.53
N ARG A 118 8.68 1.29 6.76
CA ARG A 118 7.50 0.92 7.56
C ARG A 118 6.67 2.14 7.96
N ASP A 119 7.28 3.27 8.31
CA ASP A 119 6.57 4.48 8.67
C ASP A 119 5.80 5.05 7.46
N ILE A 120 6.45 5.06 6.29
CA ILE A 120 5.83 5.49 5.04
C ILE A 120 4.66 4.59 4.66
N PHE A 121 4.87 3.27 4.76
CA PHE A 121 3.81 2.28 4.50
C PHE A 121 2.60 2.49 5.43
N LEU A 122 2.84 2.62 6.74
CA LEU A 122 1.75 2.83 7.71
C LEU A 122 1.06 4.18 7.50
N GLY A 123 1.80 5.22 7.11
CA GLY A 123 1.25 6.51 6.71
C GLY A 123 0.32 6.39 5.51
N ALA A 124 0.75 5.69 4.45
CA ALA A 124 -0.08 5.45 3.27
C ALA A 124 -1.34 4.65 3.63
N LEU A 125 -1.21 3.64 4.49
CA LEU A 125 -2.32 2.82 4.94
C LEU A 125 -3.34 3.65 5.74
N ALA A 126 -2.86 4.54 6.61
CA ALA A 126 -3.71 5.45 7.37
C ALA A 126 -4.46 6.43 6.46
N VAL A 127 -3.82 6.96 5.41
CA VAL A 127 -4.47 7.83 4.41
C VAL A 127 -5.56 7.06 3.65
N ALA A 128 -5.24 5.88 3.13
CA ALA A 128 -6.21 5.04 2.41
C ALA A 128 -7.41 4.65 3.29
N TRP A 129 -7.18 4.39 4.58
CA TRP A 129 -8.25 4.13 5.53
C TRP A 129 -9.11 5.37 5.79
N ALA A 130 -8.50 6.53 6.02
CA ALA A 130 -9.23 7.77 6.25
C ALA A 130 -10.11 8.16 5.05
N THR A 131 -9.64 7.90 3.82
CA THR A 131 -10.42 8.12 2.60
C THR A 131 -11.56 7.12 2.44
N GLY A 132 -11.38 5.86 2.87
CA GLY A 132 -12.41 4.82 2.76
C GLY A 132 -13.44 4.78 3.88
N ALA A 133 -13.09 5.25 5.08
CA ALA A 133 -13.95 5.22 6.27
C ALA A 133 -14.93 6.39 6.36
N THR A 134 -14.79 7.41 5.51
CA THR A 134 -15.64 8.60 5.47
C THR A 134 -16.35 8.67 4.13
N THR A 135 -17.56 9.22 4.06
CA THR A 135 -18.09 9.77 2.79
C THR A 135 -17.14 10.88 2.38
N PRO A 136 -16.24 10.69 1.40
CA PRO A 136 -15.13 11.60 1.23
C PRO A 136 -15.56 12.74 0.32
N ASP A 137 -15.43 13.96 0.82
CA ASP A 137 -14.96 15.05 -0.02
C ASP A 137 -13.65 14.57 -0.65
N GLU A 138 -13.65 14.27 -1.96
CA GLU A 138 -12.51 13.82 -2.76
C GLU A 138 -11.28 14.72 -2.55
N ALA A 139 -11.51 15.99 -2.22
CA ALA A 139 -10.46 16.94 -1.90
C ALA A 139 -9.75 16.63 -0.55
N THR A 140 -10.40 15.99 0.43
CA THR A 140 -9.77 15.60 1.70
C THR A 140 -8.75 14.48 1.51
N GLY A 141 -9.07 13.47 0.70
CA GLY A 141 -8.10 12.41 0.37
C GLY A 141 -6.87 12.94 -0.37
N THR A 142 -7.11 13.83 -1.33
CA THR A 142 -6.04 14.53 -2.06
C THR A 142 -5.13 15.32 -1.11
N ARG A 143 -5.70 16.07 -0.15
CA ARG A 143 -4.94 16.82 0.85
C ARG A 143 -4.11 15.91 1.76
N LEU A 144 -4.70 14.85 2.31
CA LEU A 144 -3.99 13.91 3.19
C LEU A 144 -2.83 13.20 2.47
N ARG A 145 -3.03 12.80 1.21
CA ARG A 145 -1.97 12.23 0.38
C ARG A 145 -0.85 13.26 0.13
N GLY A 146 -1.20 14.52 -0.14
CA GLY A 146 -0.23 15.62 -0.26
C GLY A 146 0.57 15.87 1.01
N MET A 147 -0.05 15.76 2.19
CA MET A 147 0.64 15.90 3.49
C MET A 147 1.62 14.75 3.72
N LEU A 148 1.22 13.50 3.46
CA LEU A 148 2.12 12.35 3.55
C LEU A 148 3.34 12.52 2.63
N LYS A 149 3.12 13.01 1.40
CA LYS A 149 4.17 13.25 0.40
C LYS A 149 5.16 14.36 0.72
N SER A 150 4.77 15.32 1.54
CA SER A 150 5.63 16.45 1.90
C SER A 150 6.29 16.24 3.26
N GLY A 151 5.65 15.46 4.14
CA GLY A 151 6.10 15.24 5.52
C GLY A 151 7.45 14.52 5.65
N TRP A 152 7.88 13.73 4.66
CA TRP A 152 9.18 13.05 4.65
C TRP A 152 10.33 13.88 4.06
N SER A 153 10.03 14.91 3.28
CA SER A 153 11.06 15.75 2.67
C SER A 153 11.86 16.48 3.75
N SER A 154 13.19 16.53 3.58
CA SER A 154 14.02 17.45 4.36
C SER A 154 13.83 18.85 3.78
N THR A 155 13.35 19.79 4.59
CA THR A 155 13.48 21.21 4.27
C THR A 155 14.90 21.60 4.61
N THR A 156 15.84 21.28 3.74
CA THR A 156 17.16 21.91 3.79
C THR A 156 17.07 23.16 2.91
N ALA A 157 17.37 24.30 3.54
CA ALA A 157 17.23 25.66 3.03
C ALA A 157 17.89 25.92 1.67
#